data_AF-A0A9J7L6N7-F1
#
_entry.id   AF-A0A9J7L6N7-F1
#
_cell.length_a   1.000
_cell.length_b   1.000
_cell.length_c   1.000
_cell.angle_alpha   90.00
_cell.angle_beta   90.00
_cell.angle_gamma   90.00
#
_symmetry.space_group_name_H-M   'P 1'
#
loop_
_entity.id
_entity.type
_entity.pdbx_description
1 polymer ?
#
loop_
_entity_poly.entity_id
_entity_poly.type
_entity_poly.pdbx_seq_one_letter_code
_entity_poly.pdbx_strand_id
1 'polypeptide(L)'
;MYREGEVTLLVETLEGDADIYVSSTSLSPDFDNYDMNSVTCGEDKVEIPSDMKRPVGIGIYGHPSHDSTRYRFTVLVDYFSGSESFVQGNNREESDEDVEEESILWTIFVSILKILLDILV
;
A
#
# COMPACT_ATOMS: atom_id res chain seq x y z
N MET A 1 23.70 -1.93 -7.98
CA MET A 1 22.64 -1.62 -8.96
C MET A 1 21.37 -1.39 -8.16
N TYR A 2 20.86 -0.16 -8.14
CA TYR A 2 19.59 0.14 -7.47
C TYR A 2 18.46 -0.44 -8.32
N ARG A 3 17.51 -1.12 -7.69
CA ARG A 3 16.33 -1.67 -8.37
C ARG A 3 15.22 -0.65 -8.32
N GLU A 4 14.54 -0.46 -9.44
CA GLU A 4 13.25 0.21 -9.50
C GLU A 4 12.20 -0.58 -8.70
N GLY A 5 11.15 0.10 -8.27
CA GLY A 5 10.07 -0.52 -7.49
C GLY A 5 9.35 0.49 -6.62
N GLU A 6 8.09 0.24 -6.31
CA GLU A 6 7.34 1.08 -5.39
C GLU A 6 7.78 0.79 -3.94
N VAL A 7 7.82 1.83 -3.11
CA VAL A 7 8.11 1.70 -1.68
C VAL A 7 7.15 2.58 -0.91
N THR A 8 6.43 2.01 0.05
CA THR A 8 5.60 2.79 0.97
C THR A 8 6.36 3.00 2.27
N LEU A 9 6.44 4.26 2.69
CA LEU A 9 6.98 4.68 3.96
C LEU A 9 5.84 5.05 4.89
N LEU A 10 5.85 4.49 6.11
CA LEU A 10 4.86 4.75 7.14
C LEU A 10 5.56 5.22 8.42
N VAL A 11 5.10 6.33 8.97
CA VAL A 11 5.53 6.88 10.25
C VAL A 11 4.32 6.94 11.17
N GLU A 12 4.38 6.16 12.24
CA GLU A 12 3.39 6.16 13.31
C GLU A 12 3.99 6.91 14.50
N THR A 13 3.40 8.05 14.84
CA THR A 13 3.77 8.82 16.04
C THR A 13 3.29 8.10 17.30
N LEU A 14 4.22 7.72 18.18
CA LEU A 14 3.93 7.07 19.46
C LEU A 14 3.88 8.09 20.62
N GLU A 15 4.63 9.18 20.51
CA GLU A 15 4.68 10.32 21.43
C GLU A 15 5.20 11.54 20.67
N GLY A 16 4.67 12.73 20.96
CA GLY A 16 5.04 13.96 20.25
C GLY A 16 4.31 14.09 18.91
N ASP A 17 5.04 14.52 17.88
CA ASP A 17 4.57 14.65 16.51
C ASP A 17 5.76 14.46 15.56
N ALA A 18 5.68 13.50 14.65
CA ALA A 18 6.79 13.06 13.80
C ALA A 18 6.43 13.22 12.32
N ASP A 19 7.09 14.17 11.67
CA ASP A 19 6.86 14.53 10.28
C ASP A 19 7.90 13.85 9.36
N ILE A 20 7.50 13.41 8.16
CA ILE A 20 8.38 12.74 7.19
C ILE A 20 8.57 13.55 5.91
N TYR A 21 9.81 13.59 5.44
CA TYR A 21 10.26 14.27 4.23
C TYR A 21 11.16 13.36 3.40
N VAL A 22 11.01 13.40 2.09
CA VAL A 22 11.65 12.47 1.15
C VAL A 22 12.21 13.25 -0.04
N SER A 23 13.43 12.93 -0.48
CA SER A 23 14.01 13.53 -1.70
C SER A 23 14.84 12.53 -2.50
N SER A 24 14.77 12.65 -3.82
CA SER A 24 15.61 11.96 -4.79
C SER A 24 16.88 12.75 -5.18
N THR A 25 16.95 14.01 -4.74
CA THR A 25 18.03 14.94 -5.07
C THR A 25 19.02 15.09 -3.91
N SER A 26 18.54 15.00 -2.68
CA SER A 26 19.34 15.06 -1.46
C SER A 26 19.19 13.78 -0.62
N LEU A 27 20.31 13.31 -0.06
CA LEU A 27 20.31 12.22 0.94
C LEU A 27 19.99 12.73 2.36
N SER A 28 19.84 14.03 2.53
CA SER A 28 19.50 14.67 3.80
C SER A 28 18.42 15.73 3.53
N PRO A 29 17.20 15.32 3.14
CA PRO A 29 16.09 16.25 3.05
C PRO A 29 15.74 16.78 4.44
N ASP A 30 15.22 18.00 4.47
CA ASP A 30 14.76 18.66 5.68
C ASP A 30 13.34 19.22 5.47
N PHE A 31 12.85 20.00 6.44
CA PHE A 31 11.51 20.56 6.40
C PHE A 31 11.31 21.67 5.34
N ASP A 32 12.39 22.20 4.76
CA ASP A 32 12.37 23.23 3.71
C ASP A 32 12.73 22.65 2.33
N ASN A 33 13.49 21.56 2.28
CA ASN A 33 14.07 21.01 1.05
C ASN A 33 13.77 19.51 0.90
N TYR A 34 12.70 19.21 0.17
CA TYR A 34 12.19 17.86 -0.07
C TYR A 34 11.45 17.78 -1.42
N ASP A 35 11.25 16.56 -1.91
CA ASP A 35 10.46 16.28 -3.11
C ASP A 35 9.03 15.82 -2.73
N MET A 36 8.89 15.07 -1.62
CA MET A 36 7.62 14.55 -1.10
C MET A 36 7.61 14.61 0.43
N ASN A 37 6.44 14.78 1.06
CA ASN A 37 6.30 14.79 2.52
C ASN A 37 4.90 14.33 2.99
N SER A 38 4.81 14.01 4.28
CA SER A 38 3.56 13.90 5.04
C SER A 38 3.80 14.52 6.42
N VAL A 39 2.92 15.43 6.82
CA VAL A 39 3.09 16.30 8.01
C VAL A 39 1.78 16.43 8.81
N THR A 40 1.16 15.28 9.10
CA THR A 40 -0.18 15.21 9.68
C THR A 40 -0.13 14.83 11.16
N CYS A 41 -1.11 15.26 11.96
CA CYS A 41 -1.17 14.90 13.40
C CYS A 41 -1.63 13.44 13.65
N GLY A 42 -1.19 12.48 12.82
CA GLY A 42 -1.66 11.10 12.76
C GLY A 42 -0.61 10.13 12.21
N GLU A 43 -1.05 9.15 11.43
CA GLU A 43 -0.14 8.29 10.66
C GLU A 43 0.30 9.05 9.41
N ASP A 44 1.62 9.18 9.25
CA ASP A 44 2.21 9.82 8.09
C ASP A 44 2.67 8.78 7.07
N LYS A 45 2.18 8.93 5.84
CA LYS A 45 2.40 7.98 4.75
C LYS A 45 2.97 8.67 3.52
N VAL A 46 4.05 8.11 2.97
CA VAL A 46 4.63 8.55 1.69
C VAL A 46 4.82 7.34 0.77
N GLU A 47 4.22 7.38 -0.42
CA GLU A 47 4.38 6.36 -1.46
C GLU A 47 5.44 6.83 -2.47
N ILE A 48 6.59 6.17 -2.47
CA ILE A 48 7.68 6.44 -3.40
C ILE A 48 7.40 5.68 -4.71
N PRO A 49 7.21 6.38 -5.84
CA PRO A 49 6.91 5.74 -7.11
C PRO A 49 8.15 5.01 -7.65
N SER A 50 7.90 4.01 -8.50
CA SER A 50 8.94 3.10 -8.99
C SER A 50 10.04 3.77 -9.82
N ASP A 51 9.71 4.88 -10.47
CA ASP A 51 10.59 5.68 -11.33
C ASP A 51 11.32 6.80 -10.57
N MET A 52 11.08 6.97 -9.27
CA MET A 52 11.81 7.94 -8.46
C MET A 52 13.30 7.60 -8.45
N LYS A 53 14.16 8.59 -8.75
CA LYS A 53 15.60 8.40 -8.82
C LYS A 53 16.15 7.93 -7.47
N ARG A 54 16.93 6.85 -7.51
CA ARG A 54 17.57 6.23 -6.33
C ARG A 54 19.06 6.57 -6.23
N PRO A 55 19.66 6.64 -5.03
CA PRO A 55 19.03 6.45 -3.71
C PRO A 55 18.09 7.61 -3.33
N VAL A 56 17.12 7.30 -2.48
CA VAL A 56 16.18 8.28 -1.93
C VAL A 56 16.62 8.62 -0.50
N GLY A 57 16.75 9.91 -0.20
CA GLY A 57 16.97 10.43 1.15
C GLY A 57 15.66 10.55 1.91
N ILE A 58 15.72 10.26 3.22
CA ILE A 58 14.56 10.30 4.12
C ILE A 58 14.96 11.10 5.35
N GLY A 59 14.16 12.10 5.70
CA GLY A 59 14.30 12.92 6.90
C GLY A 59 13.02 12.79 7.73
N ILE A 60 13.18 12.52 9.03
CA ILE A 60 12.06 12.48 9.98
C ILE A 60 12.38 13.46 11.10
N TYR A 61 11.46 14.41 11.35
CA TYR A 61 11.66 15.50 12.30
C TYR A 61 10.53 15.55 13.31
N GLY A 62 10.85 15.90 14.55
CA GLY A 62 9.86 16.13 15.59
C GLY A 62 9.33 17.56 15.56
N HIS A 63 8.02 17.77 15.70
CA HIS A 63 7.47 19.11 15.75
C HIS A 63 7.95 19.90 17.00
N PRO A 64 8.38 21.17 16.88
CA PRO A 64 8.94 21.95 17.99
C PRO A 64 8.04 22.19 19.21
N SER A 65 6.73 21.90 19.10
CA SER A 65 5.79 22.02 20.22
C SER A 65 5.91 20.87 21.23
N HIS A 66 6.70 19.84 20.93
CA HIS A 66 6.90 18.69 21.78
C HIS A 66 8.37 18.59 22.20
N ASP A 67 8.63 18.37 23.49
CA ASP A 67 9.99 18.26 24.03
C ASP A 67 10.74 17.02 23.52
N SER A 68 9.99 15.97 23.17
CA SER A 68 10.51 14.76 22.55
C SER A 68 9.47 14.11 21.65
N THR A 69 9.95 13.53 20.55
CA THR A 69 9.12 12.73 19.64
C THR A 69 9.64 11.29 19.61
N ARG A 70 8.73 10.32 19.77
CA ARG A 70 9.01 8.90 19.58
C ARG A 70 8.06 8.37 18.51
N TYR A 71 8.60 7.67 17.53
CA TYR A 71 7.84 7.15 16.40
C TYR A 71 8.27 5.73 16.05
N ARG A 72 7.43 5.06 15.28
CA ARG A 72 7.76 3.81 14.59
C ARG A 72 7.81 4.08 13.11
N PHE A 73 8.91 3.67 12.48
CA PHE A 73 9.11 3.80 11.05
C PHE A 73 9.05 2.43 10.39
N THR A 74 8.14 2.27 9.45
CA THR A 74 7.93 1.03 8.70
C THR A 74 8.16 1.29 7.22
N VAL A 75 8.95 0.41 6.58
CA VAL A 75 9.19 0.42 5.15
C VAL A 75 8.54 -0.81 4.55
N LEU A 76 7.51 -0.59 3.72
CA LEU A 76 6.86 -1.65 2.97
C LEU A 76 7.42 -1.66 1.56
N VAL A 77 8.03 -2.77 1.17
CA VAL A 77 8.52 -3.01 -0.18
C VAL A 77 7.71 -4.16 -0.73
N ASP A 78 6.92 -3.90 -1.77
CA ASP A 78 6.28 -4.98 -2.49
C ASP A 78 7.32 -5.67 -3.39
N TYR A 79 7.63 -6.92 -3.07
CA TYR A 79 8.55 -7.75 -3.85
C TYR A 79 7.85 -8.59 -4.93
N PHE A 80 6.52 -8.49 -5.08
CA PHE A 80 5.72 -9.38 -5.94
C PHE A 80 5.90 -9.17 -7.46
N SER A 81 6.68 -8.18 -7.91
CA SER A 81 6.97 -8.00 -9.34
C SER A 81 8.01 -8.97 -9.93
N GLY A 82 8.59 -9.87 -9.12
CA GLY A 82 9.73 -10.71 -9.50
C GLY A 82 9.45 -12.16 -9.94
N SER A 83 8.20 -12.66 -9.90
CA SER A 83 7.93 -14.09 -10.13
C SER A 83 6.75 -14.43 -11.05
N GLU A 84 6.32 -13.52 -11.93
CA GLU A 84 5.19 -13.81 -12.85
C GLU A 84 5.56 -13.48 -14.32
N SER A 85 6.81 -13.75 -14.73
CA SER A 85 7.18 -13.88 -16.15
C SER A 85 6.83 -15.27 -16.72
N PHE A 86 5.75 -15.91 -16.25
CA PHE A 86 5.31 -17.22 -16.71
C PHE A 86 3.80 -17.42 -16.78
N VAL A 87 2.97 -16.39 -16.97
CA VAL A 87 1.69 -16.58 -17.67
C VAL A 87 1.41 -15.38 -18.56
N GLN A 88 1.79 -15.52 -19.83
CA GLN A 88 1.26 -14.71 -20.90
C GLN A 88 -0.25 -14.97 -21.02
N GLY A 89 -1.09 -13.97 -20.74
CA GLY A 89 -2.48 -14.03 -21.16
C GLY A 89 -3.44 -13.06 -20.49
N ASN A 90 -3.62 -11.91 -21.14
CA ASN A 90 -4.88 -11.15 -21.23
C ASN A 90 -5.38 -10.28 -20.05
N ASN A 91 -5.44 -8.98 -20.37
CA ASN A 91 -6.58 -8.06 -20.19
C ASN A 91 -7.06 -7.66 -18.77
N ARG A 92 -7.03 -6.33 -18.60
CA ARG A 92 -8.02 -5.46 -17.91
C ARG A 92 -8.17 -5.62 -16.39
N GLU A 93 -7.95 -4.49 -15.71
CA GLU A 93 -8.57 -4.17 -14.42
C GLU A 93 -10.09 -4.39 -14.51
N GLU A 94 -10.62 -5.33 -13.72
CA GLU A 94 -11.96 -5.27 -13.14
C GLU A 94 -12.01 -6.24 -11.94
N SER A 95 -12.74 -5.85 -10.91
CA SER A 95 -12.83 -6.43 -9.56
C SER A 95 -13.16 -7.92 -9.49
N ASP A 96 -12.21 -8.73 -8.99
CA ASP A 96 -12.36 -10.15 -8.64
C ASP A 96 -13.05 -10.37 -7.27
N GLU A 97 -14.20 -9.72 -7.03
CA GLU A 97 -15.06 -10.06 -5.88
C GLU A 97 -16.45 -10.60 -6.29
N ASP A 98 -16.84 -10.49 -7.58
CA ASP A 98 -18.21 -10.80 -8.00
C ASP A 98 -18.38 -12.19 -8.68
N VAL A 99 -17.31 -12.84 -9.14
CA VAL A 99 -17.42 -14.08 -9.96
C VAL A 99 -17.67 -15.34 -9.11
N GLU A 100 -17.17 -15.38 -7.88
CA GLU A 100 -17.39 -16.53 -6.99
C GLU A 100 -18.80 -16.54 -6.38
N GLU A 101 -19.33 -15.38 -5.98
CA GLU A 101 -20.65 -15.31 -5.34
C GLU A 101 -21.78 -15.74 -6.28
N GLU A 102 -21.76 -15.34 -7.56
CA GLU A 102 -22.79 -15.75 -8.53
C GLU A 102 -22.82 -17.27 -8.72
N SER A 103 -21.65 -17.90 -8.75
CA SER A 103 -21.50 -19.36 -8.93
C SER A 103 -22.01 -20.14 -7.71
N ILE A 104 -21.80 -19.61 -6.50
CA ILE A 104 -22.27 -20.20 -5.25
C ILE A 104 -23.80 -20.08 -5.14
N LEU A 105 -24.36 -18.89 -5.41
CA LEU A 105 -25.80 -18.65 -5.35
C LEU A 105 -26.58 -19.50 -6.35
N TRP A 106 -26.06 -19.65 -7.58
CA TRP A 106 -26.70 -20.50 -8.59
C TRP A 106 -26.68 -21.99 -8.21
N THR A 107 -25.58 -22.45 -7.61
CA THR A 107 -25.47 -23.84 -7.12
C THR A 107 -26.47 -24.13 -5.99
N ILE A 108 -26.65 -23.18 -5.07
CA ILE A 108 -27.65 -23.26 -4.00
C ILE A 108 -29.06 -23.25 -4.59
N PHE A 109 -29.34 -22.37 -5.56
CA PHE A 109 -30.64 -22.26 -6.21
C PHE A 109 -31.05 -23.57 -6.92
N VAL A 110 -30.15 -24.16 -7.71
CA VAL A 110 -30.40 -25.45 -8.39
C VAL A 110 -30.63 -26.57 -7.38
N SER A 111 -29.88 -26.58 -6.28
CA SER A 111 -30.03 -27.59 -5.22
C SER A 111 -31.39 -27.50 -4.54
N ILE A 112 -31.87 -26.29 -4.22
CA ILE A 112 -33.20 -26.08 -3.63
C ILE A 112 -34.31 -26.47 -4.62
N LEU A 113 -34.17 -26.08 -5.90
CA LEU A 113 -35.16 -26.42 -6.93
C LEU A 113 -35.32 -27.93 -7.08
N LYS A 114 -34.22 -28.68 -7.00
CA LYS A 114 -34.22 -30.14 -7.07
C LYS A 114 -34.98 -30.76 -5.89
N ILE A 115 -34.75 -30.29 -4.67
CA ILE A 115 -35.46 -30.77 -3.47
C ILE A 115 -36.96 -30.50 -3.58
N LEU A 116 -37.36 -29.32 -4.06
CA LEU A 116 -38.78 -28.98 -4.21
C LEU A 116 -39.48 -29.85 -5.26
N LEU A 117 -38.80 -30.18 -6.35
CA LEU A 117 -39.34 -31.04 -7.40
C LEU A 117 -39.49 -32.49 -6.92
N ASP A 118 -38.53 -32.99 -6.13
CA ASP A 118 -38.61 -34.32 -5.49
C ASP A 118 -39.76 -34.41 -4.46
N ILE A 119 -40.21 -33.28 -3.89
CA ILE A 119 -41.33 -33.23 -2.95
C ILE A 119 -42.69 -33.12 -3.67
N LEU A 120 -42.71 -32.53 -4.87
CA LEU A 120 -43.95 -32.30 -5.64
C LEU A 120 -44.38 -33.53 -6.47
N VAL A 121 -43.45 -34.47 -6.72
CA VAL A 121 -43.69 -35.74 -7.45
C VAL A 121 -44.00 -36.89 -6.49
#